data_AF-A0A0C9SMT9-F1
#
_entry.id   AF-A0A0C9SMT9-F1
#
_cell.length_a   1.000
_cell.length_b   1.000
_cell.length_c   1.000
_cell.angle_alpha   90.00
_cell.angle_beta   90.00
_cell.angle_gamma   90.00
#
_symmetry.space_group_name_H-M   'P 1'
#
loop_
_entity.id
_entity.type
_entity.pdbx_description
1 polymer ?
#
loop_
_entity_poly.entity_id
_entity_poly.type
_entity_poly.pdbx_seq_one_letter_code
_entity_poly.pdbx_strand_id
1 'polypeptide(L)'
;RNILFFGETGVGKSSVINMLVGENTDAARVSSGTQGCTFASASYEATISGEQFVLWDTVGLNEGEKGKTPSSVAERNLEELMREMSGGLSLLVYVIRGTRFREVVRLHYELFYHSICRQSVPIVAVVTGLENEEPMDAWWDENKADLQRFGLVFTGHACITASPGKVLKTGRRAFEDEYEESQGKLREMV
;
A
#
# COMPACT_ATOMS: atom_id res chain seq x y z
N ARG A 1 5.70 14.56 -5.63
CA ARG A 1 4.28 14.12 -5.66
C ARG A 1 3.98 13.23 -4.45
N ASN A 2 2.77 13.22 -3.90
CA ASN A 2 2.46 12.43 -2.71
C ASN A 2 1.73 11.13 -3.08
N ILE A 3 2.16 10.02 -2.49
CA ILE A 3 1.52 8.70 -2.63
C ILE A 3 1.18 8.18 -1.25
N LEU A 4 -0.06 7.75 -1.06
CA LEU A 4 -0.54 7.25 0.21
C LEU A 4 -0.77 5.74 0.15
N PHE A 5 -0.13 5.01 1.06
CA PHE A 5 -0.27 3.56 1.20
C PHE A 5 -1.18 3.24 2.37
N PHE A 6 -2.27 2.51 2.11
CA PHE A 6 -3.24 2.13 3.13
C PHE A 6 -3.67 0.67 2.98
N GLY A 7 -4.32 0.14 4.02
CA GLY A 7 -4.73 -1.25 4.14
C GLY A 7 -4.51 -1.82 5.54
N GLU A 8 -4.90 -3.08 5.75
CA GLU A 8 -4.87 -3.71 7.08
C GLU A 8 -3.47 -3.81 7.69
N THR A 9 -3.43 -3.98 9.02
CA THR A 9 -2.17 -4.22 9.73
C THR A 9 -1.59 -5.56 9.30
N GLY A 10 -0.29 -5.58 8.96
CA GLY A 10 0.41 -6.80 8.54
C GLY A 10 0.17 -7.25 7.10
N VAL A 11 -0.42 -6.41 6.24
CA VAL A 11 -0.53 -6.65 4.79
C VAL A 11 0.75 -6.31 4.02
N GLY A 12 1.77 -5.75 4.67
CA GLY A 12 3.06 -5.48 4.04
C GLY A 12 3.25 -4.08 3.46
N LYS A 13 2.45 -3.07 3.85
CA LYS A 13 2.60 -1.67 3.41
C LYS A 13 4.03 -1.15 3.48
N SER A 14 4.66 -1.24 4.66
CA SER A 14 6.03 -0.78 4.86
C SER A 14 7.04 -1.57 4.01
N SER A 15 6.79 -2.85 3.74
CA SER A 15 7.62 -3.66 2.83
C SER A 15 7.53 -3.14 1.39
N VAL A 16 6.33 -2.81 0.91
CA VAL A 16 6.11 -2.21 -0.42
C VAL A 16 6.83 -0.88 -0.54
N ILE A 17 6.71 -0.01 0.47
CA ILE A 17 7.39 1.28 0.51
C ILE A 17 8.91 1.06 0.45
N ASN A 18 9.46 0.15 1.25
CA ASN A 18 10.89 -0.14 1.23
C ASN A 18 11.38 -0.63 -0.14
N MET A 19 10.57 -1.39 -0.89
CA MET A 19 10.91 -1.81 -2.24
C MET A 19 10.96 -0.64 -3.23
N LEU A 20 10.03 0.31 -3.10
CA LEU A 20 9.98 1.51 -3.94
C LEU A 20 11.09 2.50 -3.63
N VAL A 21 11.42 2.65 -2.35
CA VAL A 21 12.57 3.42 -1.88
C VAL A 21 13.85 2.79 -2.43
N GLY A 22 14.04 1.48 -2.23
CA GLY A 22 15.24 0.77 -2.69
C GLY A 22 16.47 1.01 -1.82
N GLU A 23 17.57 0.29 -2.10
CA GLU A 23 18.78 0.30 -1.27
C GLU A 23 19.72 1.49 -1.54
N ASN A 24 19.55 2.20 -2.67
CA ASN A 24 20.45 3.27 -3.14
C ASN A 24 19.85 4.69 -3.07
N THR A 25 18.72 4.86 -2.40
CA THR A 25 18.14 6.19 -2.21
C THR A 25 18.51 6.75 -0.85
N ASP A 26 18.86 8.04 -0.79
CA ASP A 26 19.00 8.84 0.43
C ASP A 26 17.65 9.01 1.13
N ALA A 27 17.05 7.91 1.59
CA ALA A 27 15.73 7.90 2.19
C ALA A 27 15.81 8.44 3.62
N ALA A 28 15.45 9.71 3.79
CA ALA A 28 15.20 10.26 5.12
C ALA A 28 13.79 9.85 5.58
N ARG A 29 13.71 9.03 6.63
CA ARG A 29 12.43 8.76 7.30
C ARG A 29 12.02 10.02 8.06
N VAL A 30 10.92 10.64 7.65
CA VAL A 30 10.33 11.79 8.33
C VAL A 30 9.08 11.34 9.08
N SER A 31 8.97 11.74 10.34
CA SER A 31 7.80 11.48 11.18
C SER A 31 7.06 12.80 11.41
N SER A 32 5.77 12.88 11.11
CA SER A 32 4.97 14.10 11.30
C SER A 32 4.32 14.24 12.69
N GLY A 33 4.73 13.43 13.68
CA GLY A 33 4.09 13.41 15.00
C GLY A 33 4.42 14.61 15.91
N THR A 34 3.58 15.65 15.90
CA THR A 34 3.52 16.64 17.00
C THR A 34 2.61 16.16 18.13
N GLN A 35 3.21 16.02 19.32
CA GLN A 35 2.67 15.84 20.68
C GLN A 35 1.13 15.90 20.88
N GLY A 36 0.55 14.75 21.25
CA GLY A 36 -0.77 14.63 21.91
C GLY A 36 -1.85 13.99 21.05
N CYS A 37 -2.10 12.68 21.27
CA CYS A 37 -3.18 11.91 20.63
C CYS A 37 -3.13 11.77 19.10
N THR A 38 -1.97 12.01 18.49
CA THR A 38 -1.80 12.19 17.05
C THR A 38 -1.68 10.86 16.31
N PHE A 39 -2.41 10.78 15.20
CA PHE A 39 -2.28 9.80 14.14
C PHE A 39 -0.81 9.58 13.73
N ALA A 40 -0.33 8.33 13.68
CA ALA A 40 1.07 8.04 13.35
C ALA A 40 1.20 7.75 11.84
N SER A 41 1.58 8.76 11.06
CA SER A 41 2.05 8.53 9.69
C SER A 41 3.56 8.70 9.62
N ALA A 42 4.22 7.88 8.79
CA ALA A 42 5.61 8.07 8.43
C ALA A 42 5.68 8.42 6.94
N SER A 43 6.53 9.37 6.58
CA SER A 43 6.81 9.69 5.19
C SER A 43 8.25 9.38 4.82
N TYR A 44 8.43 8.99 3.55
CA TYR A 44 9.71 8.63 2.97
C TYR A 44 9.86 9.34 1.64
N GLU A 45 10.95 10.08 1.46
CA GLU A 45 11.30 10.62 0.16
C GLU A 45 11.91 9.51 -0.71
N ALA A 46 11.44 9.39 -1.94
CA ALA A 46 11.91 8.40 -2.90
C ALA A 46 12.04 9.02 -4.28
N THR A 47 13.06 8.60 -5.03
CA THR A 47 13.17 8.91 -6.46
C THR A 47 12.83 7.65 -7.25
N ILE A 48 11.70 7.68 -7.95
CA ILE A 48 11.18 6.54 -8.72
C ILE A 48 11.17 6.98 -10.17
N SER A 49 11.86 6.22 -11.04
CA SER A 49 11.94 6.52 -12.49
C SER A 49 12.38 7.96 -12.82
N GLY A 50 13.23 8.56 -11.96
CA GLY A 50 13.74 9.92 -12.11
C GLY A 50 12.84 11.04 -11.56
N GLU A 51 11.68 10.71 -10.98
CA GLU A 51 10.74 11.66 -10.39
C GLU A 51 10.74 11.55 -8.85
N GLN A 52 10.56 12.69 -8.16
CA GLN A 52 10.53 12.75 -6.70
C GLN A 52 9.14 12.54 -6.12
N PHE A 53 9.05 11.59 -5.19
CA PHE A 53 7.84 11.23 -4.47
C PHE A 53 8.04 11.32 -2.95
N VAL A 54 6.93 11.60 -2.26
CA VAL A 54 6.80 11.41 -0.82
C VAL A 54 5.82 10.26 -0.61
N LEU A 55 6.31 9.16 -0.08
CA LEU A 55 5.56 7.94 0.18
C LEU A 55 5.08 7.95 1.63
N TRP A 56 3.77 7.93 1.84
CA TRP A 56 3.15 8.04 3.16
C TRP A 56 2.65 6.67 3.62
N ASP A 57 3.23 6.15 4.70
CA ASP A 57 2.80 4.92 5.38
C ASP A 57 1.77 5.26 6.45
N THR A 58 0.56 4.74 6.30
CA THR A 58 -0.51 4.96 7.28
C THR A 58 -0.49 3.86 8.34
N VAL A 59 0.14 4.13 9.48
CA VAL A 59 0.00 3.27 10.66
C VAL A 59 -1.22 3.76 11.43
N GLY A 60 -2.20 2.89 11.68
CA GLY A 60 -3.36 3.24 12.53
C GLY A 60 -4.60 3.80 11.82
N LEU A 61 -4.55 4.18 10.53
CA LEU A 61 -5.73 4.78 9.83
C LEU A 61 -6.86 3.76 9.67
N ASN A 62 -6.45 2.50 9.78
CA ASN A 62 -7.21 1.30 9.52
C ASN A 62 -7.34 0.44 10.79
N GLU A 63 -6.93 0.97 11.96
CA GLU A 63 -6.95 0.27 13.24
C GLU A 63 -8.20 0.62 14.06
N GLY A 64 -9.34 0.76 13.37
CA GLY A 64 -10.62 0.61 14.05
C GLY A 64 -10.67 -0.75 14.76
N GLU A 65 -11.18 -0.79 15.98
CA GLU A 65 -11.29 -2.04 16.74
C GLU A 65 -11.95 -3.15 15.89
N LYS A 66 -11.17 -4.20 15.60
CA LYS A 66 -11.67 -5.50 15.10
C LYS A 66 -12.72 -5.39 13.98
N GLY A 67 -12.37 -4.81 12.83
CA GLY A 67 -13.19 -4.94 11.62
C GLY A 67 -14.54 -4.21 11.66
N LYS A 68 -14.66 -3.17 12.49
CA LYS A 68 -15.78 -2.23 12.41
C LYS A 68 -15.45 -1.09 11.46
N THR A 69 -16.50 -0.49 10.88
CA THR A 69 -16.42 0.75 10.08
C THR A 69 -15.47 1.73 10.77
N PRO A 70 -14.48 2.30 10.07
CA PRO A 70 -13.56 3.22 10.71
C PRO A 70 -14.36 4.41 11.25
N SER A 71 -14.01 4.85 12.46
CA SER A 71 -14.75 5.89 13.15
C SER A 71 -14.58 7.24 12.44
N SER A 72 -15.45 8.21 12.74
CA SER A 72 -15.28 9.61 12.32
C SER A 72 -13.90 10.20 12.67
N VAL A 73 -13.19 9.58 13.61
CA VAL A 73 -11.79 9.90 13.96
C VAL A 73 -10.82 9.47 12.85
N ALA A 74 -11.00 8.29 12.24
CA ALA A 74 -10.15 7.83 11.14
C ALA A 74 -10.32 8.70 9.89
N GLU A 75 -11.55 9.10 9.58
CA GLU A 75 -11.84 10.07 8.50
C GLU A 75 -11.11 11.39 8.74
N ARG A 76 -11.30 11.98 9.93
CA ARG A 76 -10.66 13.25 10.30
C ARG A 76 -9.14 13.16 10.25
N ASN A 77 -8.56 12.08 10.78
CA ASN A 77 -7.11 11.88 10.76
C ASN A 77 -6.57 11.79 9.32
N LEU A 78 -7.31 11.17 8.41
CA LEU A 78 -6.90 11.12 7.01
C LEU A 78 -7.03 12.49 6.33
N GLU A 79 -8.12 13.23 6.60
CA GLU A 79 -8.27 14.60 6.11
C GLU A 79 -7.14 15.51 6.61
N GLU A 80 -6.74 15.38 7.87
CA GLU A 80 -5.61 16.10 8.45
C GLU A 80 -4.29 15.70 7.77
N LEU A 81 -4.03 14.40 7.59
CA LEU A 81 -2.86 13.90 6.85
C LEU A 81 -2.81 14.43 5.41
N MET A 82 -3.94 14.42 4.70
CA MET A 82 -4.01 14.94 3.33
C MET A 82 -3.74 16.45 3.26
N ARG A 83 -4.03 17.21 4.33
CA ARG A 83 -3.69 18.64 4.41
C ARG A 83 -2.20 18.88 4.64
N GLU A 84 -1.48 17.95 5.26
CA GLU A 84 -0.01 18.02 5.43
C GLU A 84 0.74 17.80 4.10
N MET A 85 0.11 17.13 3.14
CA MET A 85 0.68 16.83 1.82
C MET A 85 0.73 18.08 0.94
N SER A 86 1.87 18.77 0.93
CA SER A 86 2.10 19.89 0.02
C SER A 86 1.95 19.45 -1.45
N GLY A 87 1.14 20.18 -2.23
CA GLY A 87 0.82 19.82 -3.61
C GLY A 87 -0.26 18.73 -3.78
N GLY A 88 -0.86 18.25 -2.69
CA GLY A 88 -1.98 17.30 -2.70
C GLY A 88 -1.57 15.85 -2.94
N LEU A 89 -2.54 14.95 -2.77
CA LEU A 89 -2.40 13.52 -3.01
C LEU A 89 -2.50 13.21 -4.51
N SER A 90 -1.56 12.41 -5.04
CA SER A 90 -1.51 12.09 -6.48
C SER A 90 -1.89 10.64 -6.82
N LEU A 91 -1.74 9.72 -5.87
CA LEU A 91 -2.05 8.31 -6.03
C LEU A 91 -2.39 7.67 -4.68
N LEU A 92 -3.42 6.84 -4.68
CA LEU A 92 -3.74 5.93 -3.58
C LEU A 92 -3.24 4.52 -3.92
N VAL A 93 -2.49 3.92 -3.02
CA VAL A 93 -2.07 2.52 -3.12
C VAL A 93 -2.75 1.72 -2.03
N TYR A 94 -3.70 0.89 -2.42
CA TYR A 94 -4.33 -0.05 -1.51
C TYR A 94 -3.53 -1.36 -1.47
N VAL A 95 -2.80 -1.58 -0.38
CA VAL A 95 -2.09 -2.83 -0.14
C VAL A 95 -3.02 -3.87 0.48
N ILE A 96 -3.19 -4.98 -0.24
CA ILE A 96 -4.04 -6.12 0.13
C ILE A 96 -3.15 -7.33 0.27
N ARG A 97 -3.39 -8.17 1.28
CA ARG A 97 -2.71 -9.47 1.38
C ARG A 97 -3.61 -10.53 0.74
N GLY A 98 -3.16 -11.16 -0.35
CA GLY A 98 -3.96 -12.09 -1.15
C GLY A 98 -4.55 -13.26 -0.35
N THR A 99 -3.82 -13.73 0.67
CA THR A 99 -4.26 -14.80 1.58
C THR A 99 -5.34 -14.38 2.59
N ARG A 100 -5.71 -13.10 2.68
CA ARG A 100 -6.61 -12.56 3.72
C ARG A 100 -7.76 -11.72 3.19
N PHE A 101 -8.20 -11.95 1.95
CA PHE A 101 -9.33 -11.21 1.41
C PHE A 101 -10.62 -11.48 2.21
N ARG A 102 -11.19 -10.42 2.81
CA ARG A 102 -12.33 -10.45 3.75
C ARG A 102 -13.19 -9.18 3.56
N GLU A 103 -14.41 -9.17 4.10
CA GLU A 103 -15.36 -8.04 4.06
C GLU A 103 -14.73 -6.69 4.49
N VAL A 104 -13.75 -6.74 5.40
CA VAL A 104 -12.95 -5.60 5.85
C VAL A 104 -12.24 -4.87 4.70
N VAL A 105 -11.86 -5.56 3.62
CA VAL A 105 -11.23 -4.93 2.46
C VAL A 105 -12.20 -3.98 1.74
N ARG A 106 -13.45 -4.39 1.63
CA ARG A 106 -14.52 -3.55 1.07
C ARG A 106 -14.80 -2.34 1.95
N LEU A 107 -14.90 -2.53 3.27
CA LEU A 107 -15.18 -1.42 4.19
C LEU A 107 -14.11 -0.32 4.12
N HIS A 108 -12.84 -0.72 4.02
CA HIS A 108 -11.75 0.24 3.85
C HIS A 108 -11.75 0.88 2.47
N TYR A 109 -12.02 0.12 1.40
CA TYR A 109 -12.15 0.71 0.07
C TYR A 109 -13.22 1.81 0.06
N GLU A 110 -14.44 1.50 0.52
CA GLU A 110 -15.56 2.44 0.57
C GLU A 110 -15.19 3.72 1.34
N LEU A 111 -14.62 3.57 2.53
CA LEU A 111 -14.28 4.74 3.33
C LEU A 111 -13.21 5.60 2.67
N PHE A 112 -12.07 5.01 2.34
CA PHE A 112 -10.90 5.76 1.91
C PHE A 112 -11.12 6.36 0.53
N TYR A 113 -11.67 5.58 -0.38
CA TYR A 113 -11.82 5.98 -1.77
C TYR A 113 -13.08 6.81 -2.01
N HIS A 114 -14.23 6.37 -1.51
CA HIS A 114 -15.51 7.07 -1.75
C HIS A 114 -15.73 8.22 -0.76
N SER A 115 -15.57 7.99 0.54
CA SER A 115 -15.89 9.03 1.53
C SER A 115 -14.80 10.11 1.59
N ILE A 116 -13.55 9.70 1.80
CA ILE A 116 -12.49 10.66 2.15
C ILE A 116 -11.87 11.28 0.89
N CYS A 117 -11.40 10.45 -0.05
CA CYS A 117 -10.78 10.96 -1.27
C CYS A 117 -11.80 11.39 -2.32
N ARG A 118 -13.10 11.11 -2.11
CA ARG A 118 -14.21 11.46 -3.02
C ARG A 118 -13.94 11.07 -4.47
N GLN A 119 -13.23 9.96 -4.68
CA GLN A 119 -12.83 9.45 -5.99
C GLN A 119 -12.03 10.46 -6.85
N SER A 120 -11.39 11.45 -6.22
CA SER A 120 -10.71 12.55 -6.91
C SER A 120 -9.27 12.22 -7.35
N VAL A 121 -8.74 11.06 -6.91
CA VAL A 121 -7.39 10.58 -7.21
C VAL A 121 -7.45 9.14 -7.73
N PRO A 122 -6.52 8.69 -8.58
CA PRO A 122 -6.46 7.29 -8.99
C PRO A 122 -6.14 6.38 -7.79
N ILE A 123 -6.69 5.16 -7.82
CA ILE A 123 -6.43 4.11 -6.83
C ILE A 123 -5.94 2.83 -7.51
N VAL A 124 -4.81 2.32 -7.05
CA VAL A 124 -4.22 1.06 -7.52
C VAL A 124 -4.19 0.03 -6.40
N ALA A 125 -4.21 -1.25 -6.76
CA ALA A 125 -4.09 -2.35 -5.81
C ALA A 125 -2.67 -2.93 -5.83
N VAL A 126 -2.06 -3.12 -4.67
CA VAL A 126 -0.84 -3.94 -4.54
C VAL A 126 -1.19 -5.16 -3.73
N VAL A 127 -1.07 -6.34 -4.34
CA VAL A 127 -1.42 -7.61 -3.71
C VAL A 127 -0.14 -8.32 -3.26
N THR A 128 0.01 -8.48 -1.95
CA THR A 128 1.16 -9.13 -1.30
C THR A 128 0.81 -10.53 -0.82
N GLY A 129 1.83 -11.30 -0.40
CA GLY A 129 1.63 -12.64 0.14
C GLY A 129 1.39 -13.68 -0.95
N LEU A 130 1.92 -13.43 -2.15
CA LEU A 130 1.76 -14.26 -3.35
C LEU A 130 3.05 -15.04 -3.66
N GLU A 131 3.93 -15.22 -2.67
CA GLU A 131 5.26 -15.84 -2.84
C GLU A 131 5.19 -17.33 -3.23
N ASN A 132 4.00 -17.92 -3.22
CA ASN A 132 3.77 -19.31 -3.60
C ASN A 132 2.76 -19.44 -4.75
N GLU A 133 2.36 -18.33 -5.37
CA GLU A 133 1.51 -18.31 -6.56
C GLU A 133 2.39 -18.30 -7.81
N GLU A 134 2.06 -19.15 -8.79
CA GLU A 134 2.86 -19.31 -10.00
C GLU A 134 1.96 -19.30 -11.25
N PRO A 135 1.96 -18.20 -12.04
CA PRO A 135 2.64 -16.93 -11.79
C PRO A 135 1.93 -16.08 -10.71
N MET A 136 2.63 -15.11 -10.11
CA MET A 136 2.05 -14.20 -9.09
C MET A 136 0.74 -13.53 -9.54
N ASP A 137 0.63 -13.17 -10.83
CA ASP A 137 -0.55 -12.49 -11.39
C ASP A 137 -1.79 -13.38 -11.48
N ALA A 138 -1.65 -14.71 -11.37
CA ALA A 138 -2.78 -15.64 -11.40
C ALA A 138 -3.82 -15.32 -10.31
N TRP A 139 -3.36 -14.82 -9.15
CA TRP A 139 -4.25 -14.39 -8.08
C TRP A 139 -5.22 -13.30 -8.56
N TRP A 140 -4.75 -12.33 -9.35
CA TRP A 140 -5.62 -11.27 -9.84
C TRP A 140 -6.67 -11.78 -10.81
N ASP A 141 -6.28 -12.65 -11.74
CA ASP A 141 -7.21 -13.22 -12.72
C ASP A 141 -8.34 -14.00 -12.04
N GLU A 142 -8.02 -14.72 -10.96
CA GLU A 142 -9.01 -15.47 -10.18
C GLU A 142 -9.92 -14.58 -9.34
N ASN A 143 -9.42 -13.47 -8.81
CA ASN A 143 -10.13 -12.66 -7.80
C ASN A 143 -10.75 -11.36 -8.36
N LYS A 144 -10.35 -10.90 -9.55
CA LYS A 144 -10.80 -9.63 -10.14
C LYS A 144 -12.32 -9.55 -10.28
N ALA A 145 -12.98 -10.63 -10.69
CA ALA A 145 -14.42 -10.65 -10.87
C ALA A 145 -15.16 -10.42 -9.54
N ASP A 146 -14.69 -11.05 -8.46
CA ASP A 146 -15.27 -10.87 -7.13
C ASP A 146 -14.96 -9.48 -6.57
N LEU A 147 -13.74 -8.97 -6.74
CA LEU A 147 -13.38 -7.58 -6.38
C LEU A 147 -14.36 -6.58 -7.01
N GLN A 148 -14.59 -6.71 -8.33
CA GLN A 148 -15.53 -5.86 -9.05
C GLN A 148 -16.97 -6.04 -8.55
N ARG A 149 -17.40 -7.28 -8.28
CA ARG A 149 -18.73 -7.57 -7.72
C ARG A 149 -18.94 -6.92 -6.35
N PHE A 150 -17.88 -6.78 -5.55
CA PHE A 150 -17.91 -6.07 -4.27
C PHE A 150 -17.77 -4.55 -4.38
N GLY A 151 -17.63 -4.01 -5.59
CA GLY A 151 -17.51 -2.58 -5.86
C GLY A 151 -16.08 -2.04 -5.81
N LEU A 152 -15.06 -2.92 -5.71
CA LEU A 152 -13.67 -2.51 -5.66
C LEU A 152 -13.13 -2.41 -7.09
N VAL A 153 -12.93 -1.18 -7.55
CA VAL A 153 -12.41 -0.89 -8.90
C VAL A 153 -11.07 -0.18 -8.79
N PHE A 154 -10.04 -0.73 -9.42
CA PHE A 154 -8.70 -0.17 -9.38
C PHE A 154 -8.27 0.25 -10.79
N THR A 155 -7.57 1.38 -10.90
CA THR A 155 -7.03 1.88 -12.17
C THR A 155 -5.81 1.08 -12.64
N GLY A 156 -5.21 0.31 -11.75
CA GLY A 156 -4.06 -0.56 -11.99
C GLY A 156 -3.86 -1.52 -10.82
N HIS A 157 -3.02 -2.53 -11.01
CA HIS A 157 -2.67 -3.47 -9.95
C HIS A 157 -1.25 -4.01 -10.13
N ALA A 158 -0.66 -4.50 -9.04
CA ALA A 158 0.57 -5.27 -9.05
C ALA A 158 0.45 -6.45 -8.08
N CYS A 159 0.61 -7.67 -8.56
CA CYS A 159 0.74 -8.88 -7.75
C CYS A 159 2.21 -9.14 -7.47
N ILE A 160 2.57 -9.19 -6.19
CA ILE A 160 3.96 -9.13 -5.77
C ILE A 160 4.33 -10.08 -4.64
N THR A 161 5.62 -10.35 -4.61
CA THR A 161 6.37 -10.92 -3.51
C THR A 161 7.14 -9.81 -2.81
N ALA A 162 6.70 -9.45 -1.60
CA ALA A 162 7.27 -8.32 -0.85
C ALA A 162 8.48 -8.70 0.04
N SER A 163 8.93 -9.94 -0.05
CA SER A 163 10.07 -10.47 0.70
C SER A 163 10.83 -11.47 -0.16
N PRO A 164 12.17 -11.37 -0.25
CA PRO A 164 12.96 -12.34 -0.99
C PRO A 164 13.05 -13.70 -0.29
N GLY A 165 12.46 -13.84 0.90
CA GLY A 165 12.48 -15.06 1.68
C GLY A 165 13.82 -15.32 2.38
N LYS A 166 13.94 -16.51 2.98
CA LYS A 166 15.15 -16.93 3.71
C LYS A 166 16.29 -17.23 2.75
N VAL A 167 17.53 -17.06 3.24
CA VAL A 167 18.72 -17.57 2.55
C VAL A 167 18.69 -19.11 2.58
N LEU A 168 18.77 -19.72 1.41
CA LEU A 168 18.84 -21.16 1.24
C LEU A 168 20.27 -21.67 1.43
N LYS A 169 20.46 -22.99 1.54
CA LYS A 169 21.79 -23.60 1.61
C LYS A 169 22.67 -23.29 0.39
N THR A 170 22.05 -22.91 -0.72
CA THR A 170 22.71 -22.50 -1.97
C THR A 170 23.24 -21.06 -1.93
N GLY A 171 22.95 -20.28 -0.88
CA GLY A 171 23.29 -18.86 -0.79
C GLY A 171 22.27 -17.92 -1.45
N ARG A 172 21.44 -18.43 -2.38
CA ARG A 172 20.30 -17.70 -2.96
C ARG A 172 19.18 -17.50 -1.94
N ARG A 173 18.35 -16.47 -2.13
CA ARG A 173 17.12 -16.30 -1.36
C ARG A 173 15.96 -17.05 -1.99
N ALA A 174 15.01 -17.49 -1.16
CA ALA A 174 13.95 -18.42 -1.56
C ALA A 174 13.01 -17.88 -2.65
N PHE A 175 12.81 -16.55 -2.69
CA PHE A 175 11.92 -15.86 -3.61
C PHE A 175 12.63 -14.67 -4.28
N GLU A 176 13.90 -14.87 -4.63
CA GLU A 176 14.76 -13.80 -5.18
C GLU A 176 14.23 -13.28 -6.51
N ASP A 177 13.87 -14.18 -7.42
CA ASP A 177 13.43 -13.84 -8.78
C ASP A 177 12.07 -13.12 -8.74
N GLU A 178 11.13 -13.63 -7.94
CA GLU A 178 9.80 -13.03 -7.74
C GLU A 178 9.89 -11.66 -7.06
N TYR A 179 10.84 -11.48 -6.13
CA TYR A 179 11.08 -10.20 -5.48
C TYR A 179 11.64 -9.15 -6.45
N GLU A 180 12.57 -9.53 -7.33
CA GLU A 180 13.11 -8.64 -8.37
C GLU A 180 12.04 -8.26 -9.40
N GLU A 181 11.25 -9.22 -9.88
CA GLU A 181 10.10 -8.96 -10.75
C GLU A 181 9.12 -7.97 -10.09
N SER A 182 8.84 -8.18 -8.81
CA SER A 182 7.95 -7.32 -8.02
C SER A 182 8.44 -5.88 -7.91
N GLN A 183 9.76 -5.66 -7.80
CA GLN A 183 10.32 -4.30 -7.83
C GLN A 183 10.06 -3.60 -9.17
N GLY A 184 10.17 -4.33 -10.28
CA GLY A 184 9.83 -3.82 -11.61
C GLY A 184 8.37 -3.39 -11.69
N LYS A 185 7.45 -4.30 -11.33
CA LYS A 185 6.00 -4.03 -11.33
C LYS A 185 5.62 -2.80 -10.49
N LEU A 186 6.20 -2.66 -9.30
CA LEU A 186 5.93 -1.52 -8.43
C LEU A 186 6.41 -0.19 -9.02
N ARG A 187 7.58 -0.16 -9.67
CA ARG A 187 8.13 1.06 -10.29
C ARG A 187 7.39 1.48 -11.55
N GLU A 188 6.80 0.54 -12.29
CA GLU A 188 5.98 0.84 -13.47
C GLU A 188 4.58 1.36 -13.11
N MET A 189 4.05 0.92 -11.95
CA MET A 189 2.73 1.29 -11.47
C MET A 189 2.66 2.70 -10.85
N VAL A 190 3.79 3.17 -10.30
CA VAL A 190 3.93 4.47 -9.61
C VAL A 190 4.37 5.56 -10.58
#